data_AF-A0A2V9ADY5-F1
#
_entry.id   AF-A0A2V9ADY5-F1
#
_cell.length_a   1.000
_cell.length_b   1.000
_cell.length_c   1.000
_cell.angle_alpha   90.00
_cell.angle_beta   90.00
_cell.angle_gamma   90.00
#
_symmetry.space_group_name_H-M   'P 1'
#
loop_
_entity.id
_entity.type
_entity.pdbx_description
1 polymer ?
#
loop_
_entity_poly.entity_id
_entity_poly.type
_entity_poly.pdbx_seq_one_letter_code
_entity_poly.pdbx_strand_id
1 'polypeptide(L)' 'MVAVMLLISIVLGLIPLAGIAWIFLSDTWRTVDGLFEILIMLSLSGVFFLNTFLELRGKKPSGPAKPGGPSDEG' A
#
# COMPACT_ATOMS: atom_id res chain seq x y z
N MET A 1 -12.02 -8.91 -4.71
CA MET A 1 -10.58 -9.09 -4.98
C MET A 1 -9.77 -7.83 -4.70
N VAL A 2 -10.07 -6.66 -5.31
CA VAL A 2 -9.31 -5.40 -5.11
C VAL A 2 -9.13 -4.99 -3.64
N ALA A 3 -10.18 -5.07 -2.80
CA ALA A 3 -10.06 -4.72 -1.38
C ALA A 3 -9.10 -5.64 -0.61
N VAL A 4 -9.01 -6.92 -1.00
CA VAL A 4 -8.08 -7.88 -0.39
C VAL A 4 -6.65 -7.58 -0.86
N MET A 5 -6.46 -7.23 -2.12
CA MET A 5 -5.15 -6.86 -2.68
C MET A 5 -4.60 -5.57 -2.03
N LEU A 6 -5.46 -4.58 -1.83
CA LEU A 6 -5.13 -3.35 -1.10
C LEU A 6 -4.73 -3.63 0.36
N LEU A 7 -5.50 -4.46 1.06
CA LEU A 7 -5.19 -4.84 2.44
C LEU A 7 -3.83 -5.56 2.52
N ILE A 8 -3.59 -6.53 1.64
CA ILE A 8 -2.32 -7.26 1.57
C ILE A 8 -1.17 -6.30 1.26
N SER A 9 -1.32 -5.38 0.30
CA SER A 9 -0.27 -4.42 -0.07
C SER A 9 0.06 -3.47 1.08
N ILE A 10 -0.94 -3.03 1.87
CA ILE A 10 -0.69 -2.22 3.07
C ILE A 10 0.08 -3.01 4.12
N VAL A 11 -0.36 -4.25 4.41
CA VAL A 11 0.32 -5.11 5.40
C VAL A 11 1.76 -5.39 4.96
N LEU A 12 1.97 -5.72 3.69
CA LEU A 12 3.30 -5.96 3.11
C LEU A 12 4.17 -4.69 3.11
N GLY A 13 3.61 -3.49 3.02
CA GLY A 13 4.35 -2.24 3.14
C GLY A 13 4.76 -1.90 4.58
N LEU A 14 3.99 -2.34 5.58
CA LEU A 14 4.26 -2.12 7.00
C LEU A 14 5.35 -3.05 7.58
N ILE A 15 5.45 -4.28 7.07
CA ILE A 15 6.49 -5.24 7.48
C ILE A 15 7.91 -4.67 7.34
N PRO A 16 8.35 -4.15 6.18
CA PRO A 16 9.68 -3.57 6.04
C PRO A 16 9.86 -2.30 6.89
N LEU A 17 8.80 -1.53 7.18
CA LEU A 17 8.88 -0.41 8.13
C LEU A 17 9.16 -0.89 9.57
N ALA A 18 8.57 -2.01 9.98
CA ALA A 18 8.88 -2.63 11.27
C ALA A 18 10.33 -3.12 11.32
N GLY A 19 10.87 -3.64 10.20
CA GLY A 19 12.28 -3.97 10.07
C GLY A 19 13.20 -2.75 10.24
N ILE A 20 12.83 -1.60 9.65
CA ILE A 20 13.56 -0.34 9.88
C ILE A 20 13.56 0.04 11.37
N ALA A 21 12.41 -0.07 12.05
CA ALA A 21 12.34 0.21 13.49
C ALA A 21 13.29 -0.70 14.31
N TRP A 22 13.44 -1.96 13.90
CA TRP A 22 14.39 -2.89 14.52
C TRP A 22 15.86 -2.47 14.31
N ILE A 23 16.20 -1.93 13.13
CA ILE A 23 17.55 -1.42 12.84
C ILE A 23 17.88 -0.22 13.74
N PHE A 24 16.90 0.65 14.00
CA PHE A 24 17.07 1.75 14.96
C PHE A 24 17.27 1.24 16.40
N LEU A 25 16.53 0.23 16.82
CA LEU A 25 16.68 -0.38 18.15
C LEU A 25 18.01 -1.12 18.32
N SER A 26 18.59 -1.60 17.22
CA SER A 26 19.87 -2.32 17.22
C SER A 26 21.09 -1.39 17.14
N ASP A 27 20.89 -0.07 17.08
CA ASP A 27 21.92 0.96 16.89
C ASP A 27 22.82 0.79 15.64
N THR A 28 22.45 -0.10 14.72
CA THR A 28 23.19 -0.36 13.48
C THR A 28 22.89 0.62 12.35
N TRP A 29 21.91 1.52 12.54
CA TRP A 29 21.48 2.51 11.54
C TRP A 29 22.57 3.48 11.05
N ARG A 30 23.67 3.63 11.80
CA ARG A 30 24.83 4.47 11.40
C ARG A 30 25.88 3.72 10.59
N THR A 31 25.76 2.40 10.47
CA THR A 31 26.68 1.59 9.67
C THR A 31 26.27 1.65 8.20
N VAL A 32 27.23 1.48 7.29
CA VAL A 32 26.94 1.43 5.85
C VAL A 32 26.00 0.26 5.53
N ASP A 33 26.19 -0.87 6.21
CA ASP A 33 25.35 -2.07 6.08
C ASP A 33 23.90 -1.79 6.50
N GLY A 34 23.71 -1.22 7.71
CA GLY A 34 22.39 -0.84 8.20
C GLY A 34 21.71 0.25 7.34
N LEU A 35 22.47 1.21 6.81
CA LEU A 35 21.92 2.21 5.87
C LEU A 35 21.46 1.57 4.56
N PHE A 36 22.23 0.61 4.02
CA PHE A 36 21.84 -0.11 2.81
C PHE A 36 20.57 -0.95 3.03
N GLU A 37 20.48 -1.63 4.17
CA GLU A 37 19.29 -2.40 4.56
C GLU A 37 18.06 -1.49 4.70
N ILE A 38 18.19 -0.32 5.36
CA ILE A 38 17.12 0.68 5.46
C ILE A 38 16.66 1.14 4.07
N LEU A 39 17.58 1.42 3.15
CA LEU A 39 17.24 1.84 1.78
C LEU A 39 16.47 0.75 1.02
N ILE A 40 16.86 -0.51 1.16
CA ILE A 40 16.14 -1.64 0.55
C ILE A 40 14.73 -1.75 1.15
N MET A 41 14.61 -1.74 2.47
CA MET A 41 13.32 -1.83 3.16
C MET A 41 12.39 -0.67 2.81
N LEU A 42 12.93 0.54 2.77
CA LEU A 42 12.17 1.73 2.38
C LEU A 42 11.71 1.66 0.93
N SER A 43 12.55 1.12 0.03
CA SER A 43 12.19 0.90 -1.38
C SER A 43 11.06 -0.12 -1.52
N LEU A 44 11.14 -1.25 -0.80
CA LEU A 44 10.09 -2.28 -0.79
C LEU A 44 8.77 -1.71 -0.26
N SER A 45 8.83 -1.01 0.88
CA SER A 45 7.68 -0.32 1.46
C SER A 45 7.06 0.68 0.47
N GLY A 46 7.91 1.47 -0.19
CA GLY A 46 7.52 2.44 -1.20
C GLY A 46 6.78 1.81 -2.39
N VAL A 47 7.26 0.67 -2.91
CA VAL A 47 6.59 -0.04 -4.01
C VAL A 47 5.21 -0.54 -3.59
N PHE A 48 5.08 -1.13 -2.40
CA PHE A 48 3.79 -1.63 -1.90
C PHE A 48 2.78 -0.50 -1.62
N PHE A 49 3.24 0.63 -1.08
CA PHE A 49 2.37 1.80 -0.88
C PHE A 49 2.05 2.51 -2.18
N LEU A 50 2.98 2.57 -3.13
CA LEU A 50 2.70 3.12 -4.46
C LEU A 50 1.66 2.29 -5.19
N ASN A 51 1.75 0.95 -5.12
CA ASN A 51 0.73 0.05 -5.65
C ASN A 51 -0.64 0.33 -5.02
N THR A 52 -0.69 0.46 -3.70
CA THR A 52 -1.91 0.84 -2.96
C THR A 52 -2.45 2.19 -3.41
N PHE A 53 -1.58 3.20 -3.56
CA PHE A 53 -1.96 4.55 -3.98
C PHE A 53 -2.52 4.58 -5.41
N LEU A 54 -1.92 3.83 -6.33
CA LEU A 54 -2.40 3.70 -7.70
C LEU A 54 -3.74 2.97 -7.78
N GLU A 55 -3.95 1.91 -6.97
CA GLU A 55 -5.25 1.24 -6.86
C GLU A 55 -6.34 2.18 -6.32
N LEU A 56 -6.02 3.02 -5.33
CA LEU A 56 -6.96 4.02 -4.80
C LEU A 56 -7.25 5.12 -5.82
N ARG A 57 -6.24 5.58 -6.55
CA ARG A 57 -6.38 6.65 -7.56
C ARG A 57 -7.09 6.18 -8.82
N GLY A 58 -6.92 4.91 -9.21
CA GLY A 58 -7.67 4.27 -10.29
C GLY A 58 -9.15 4.07 -9.95
N LYS A 59 -9.50 4.07 -8.66
CA LYS A 59 -10.87 4.14 -8.17
C LYS A 59 -11.34 5.60 -8.14
N LYS A 60 -11.80 6.09 -9.28
CA LYS A 60 -12.75 7.22 -9.31
C LYS A 60 -13.90 6.88 -8.35
N PRO A 61 -14.33 7.75 -7.44
CA PRO A 61 -15.53 7.51 -6.66
C PRO A 61 -16.71 7.55 -7.64
N SER A 62 -17.11 6.40 -8.15
CA SER A 62 -18.45 6.25 -8.70
C SER A 62 -19.41 6.40 -7.52
N GLY A 63 -19.82 7.66 -7.31
CA GLY A 63 -21.07 8.01 -6.64
C GLY A 63 -22.25 7.23 -7.26
N PRO A 64 -23.37 7.18 -6.55
CA PRO A 64 -24.23 6.01 -6.43
C PRO A 64 -24.86 5.63 -7.76
N ALA A 65 -24.68 4.38 -8.19
CA ALA A 65 -25.53 3.78 -9.20
C ALA A 65 -26.87 3.38 -8.55
N LYS A 66 -27.81 4.31 -8.49
CA LYS A 66 -29.26 4.05 -8.41
C LYS A 66 -29.95 5.23 -9.12
N PRO A 67 -31.00 5.07 -9.96
CA PRO A 67 -31.87 3.90 -10.14
C PRO A 67 -32.06 3.49 -11.63
N GLY A 68 -31.88 2.21 -11.94
CA GLY A 68 -32.45 1.62 -13.16
C GLY A 68 -33.88 1.18 -12.88
N GLY A 69 -34.85 2.09 -12.97
CA GLY A 69 -36.25 1.74 -13.18
C GLY A 69 -36.49 1.71 -14.69
N PRO A 70 -36.86 0.57 -15.29
CA PRO A 70 -37.27 0.54 -16.68
C PRO A 70 -38.66 1.17 -16.77
N SER A 71 -38.73 2.37 -17.35
CA SER A 71 -39.93 2.82 -18.04
C SER A 71 -39.86 2.32 -19.48
N ASP A 72 -41.01 1.91 -20.01
CA ASP A 72 -41.31 1.36 -21.35
C ASP A 72 -41.06 -0.14 -21.58
N GLU A 73 -42.10 -0.93 -21.30
CA GLU A 73 -42.72 -1.84 -22.27
C GLU A 73 -44.19 -2.12 -21.84
N GLY A 74 -45.17 -1.61 -22.60
CA GLY A 74 -46.60 -1.91 -22.44
C GLY A 74 -47.55 -0.77 -22.79
#